data_AF-A0A0C7G8P2-F1
#
_entry.id   AF-A0A0C7G8P2-F1
#
_cell.length_a   1.000
_cell.length_b   1.000
_cell.length_c   1.000
_cell.angle_alpha   90.00
_cell.angle_beta   90.00
_cell.angle_gamma   90.00
#
_symmetry.space_group_name_H-M   'P 1'
#
loop_
_entity.id
_entity.type
_entity.pdbx_description
1 polymer ?
#
loop_
_entity_poly.entity_id
_entity_poly.type
_entity_poly.pdbx_seq_one_letter_code
_entity_poly.pdbx_strand_id
1 'polypeptide(L)'
;MKILNIVSMMLISILIFSGCSMKNNKIEIDEATQQKNITKVQNDITEIMGKNYEDVVKNIGKPYLTTYYVNSDDYKRYEKLDSDELLKQLHLEMVYPKEGYESSALYIEINKDKVIDVSSNEFVGTSHGFDDLPESSKSTDVIIDVYNNQKYINEEKLKGISIESYKGKNIEQLMKETPLDMPNAIAYGKNKDKVRNYFVVDKNGEKLSYIISITEDRGKIINISKVSKVSLINSLIDMSK
;
A
#
# COMPACT_ATOMS: atom_id res chain seq x y z
N MET A 1 -13.42 18.20 8.33
CA MET A 1 -12.27 18.82 7.63
C MET A 1 -10.90 18.28 8.10
N LYS A 2 -10.70 17.95 9.38
CA LYS A 2 -9.39 17.51 9.93
C LYS A 2 -9.07 16.01 9.79
N ILE A 3 -10.08 15.12 9.93
CA ILE A 3 -9.98 13.66 9.69
C ILE A 3 -9.40 13.37 8.29
N LEU A 4 -9.92 14.11 7.30
CA LEU A 4 -9.60 13.98 5.89
C LEU A 4 -8.12 14.19 5.58
N ASN A 5 -7.49 15.14 6.28
CA ASN A 5 -6.10 15.49 6.08
C ASN A 5 -5.19 14.37 6.56
N ILE A 6 -5.58 13.64 7.61
CA ILE A 6 -4.72 12.67 8.30
C ILE A 6 -4.70 11.34 7.57
N VAL A 7 -5.84 10.80 7.11
CA VAL A 7 -5.88 9.53 6.33
C VAL A 7 -5.25 9.72 4.94
N SER A 8 -5.38 10.91 4.38
CA SER A 8 -4.71 11.33 3.15
C SER A 8 -3.21 11.50 3.32
N MET A 9 -2.79 12.11 4.43
CA MET A 9 -1.38 12.24 4.81
C MET A 9 -0.79 10.87 5.14
N MET A 10 -1.54 9.97 5.78
CA MET A 10 -1.22 8.55 5.95
C MET A 10 -0.96 7.89 4.61
N LEU A 11 -1.90 7.92 3.67
CA LEU A 11 -1.76 7.28 2.37
C LEU A 11 -0.64 7.88 1.52
N ILE A 12 -0.46 9.20 1.54
CA ILE A 12 0.68 9.86 0.89
C ILE A 12 1.99 9.42 1.55
N SER A 13 2.05 9.40 2.88
CA SER A 13 3.22 8.96 3.63
C SER A 13 3.51 7.51 3.30
N ILE A 14 2.54 6.61 3.43
CA ILE A 14 2.62 5.21 3.02
C ILE A 14 3.15 5.11 1.59
N LEU A 15 2.51 5.71 0.59
CA LEU A 15 2.93 5.65 -0.81
C LEU A 15 4.33 6.24 -1.07
N ILE A 16 4.78 7.23 -0.29
CA ILE A 16 6.12 7.82 -0.40
C ILE A 16 7.17 6.99 0.37
N PHE A 17 6.81 6.38 1.50
CA PHE A 17 7.71 5.66 2.41
C PHE A 17 7.80 4.16 2.10
N SER A 18 6.70 3.51 1.75
CA SER A 18 6.68 2.15 1.21
C SER A 18 7.18 2.13 -0.24
N GLY A 19 6.89 3.20 -1.00
CA GLY A 19 7.44 3.50 -2.32
C GLY A 19 8.74 4.31 -2.33
N CYS A 20 9.59 4.23 -1.30
CA CYS A 20 10.76 5.11 -1.18
C CYS A 20 11.82 4.83 -2.28
N SER A 21 11.63 5.47 -3.42
CA SER A 21 12.64 5.87 -4.41
C SER A 21 13.08 7.31 -4.22
N MET A 22 12.71 7.97 -3.11
CA MET A 22 12.96 9.42 -2.95
C MET A 22 13.65 9.88 -1.68
N LYS A 23 14.06 9.00 -0.76
CA LYS A 23 15.05 9.37 0.27
C LYS A 23 16.07 8.31 0.72
N ASN A 24 16.07 7.06 0.24
CA ASN A 24 17.17 6.12 0.51
C ASN A 24 17.29 5.02 -0.57
N ASN A 25 18.09 5.29 -1.61
CA ASN A 25 18.67 4.28 -2.52
C ASN A 25 19.71 3.39 -1.82
N LYS A 26 19.43 2.82 -0.64
CA LYS A 26 20.48 2.11 0.12
C LYS A 26 20.23 0.63 0.40
N ILE A 27 19.03 0.11 0.14
CA ILE A 27 18.76 -1.31 0.38
C ILE A 27 18.09 -1.85 -0.88
N GLU A 28 18.92 -2.13 -1.87
CA GLU A 28 18.56 -2.94 -3.03
C GLU A 28 19.20 -4.30 -2.80
N ILE A 29 18.39 -5.24 -2.32
CA ILE A 29 18.78 -6.65 -2.16
C ILE A 29 18.29 -7.35 -3.42
N ASP A 30 19.18 -8.07 -4.10
CA ASP A 30 18.80 -8.85 -5.29
C ASP A 30 17.82 -9.98 -4.92
N GLU A 31 17.01 -10.39 -5.89
CA GLU A 31 15.95 -11.40 -5.69
C GLU A 31 16.50 -12.70 -5.07
N ALA A 32 17.66 -13.19 -5.53
CA ALA A 32 18.25 -14.41 -5.00
C ALA A 32 18.68 -14.28 -3.54
N THR A 33 19.24 -13.13 -3.14
CA THR A 33 19.56 -12.82 -1.75
C THR A 33 18.29 -12.67 -0.91
N GLN A 34 17.25 -12.01 -1.44
CA GLN A 34 15.97 -11.88 -0.75
C GLN A 34 15.36 -13.27 -0.47
N GLN A 35 15.34 -14.18 -1.44
CA GLN A 35 14.83 -15.54 -1.25
C GLN A 35 15.60 -16.34 -0.19
N LYS A 36 16.93 -16.18 -0.13
CA LYS A 36 17.75 -16.76 0.95
C LYS A 36 17.37 -16.19 2.31
N ASN A 37 17.15 -14.88 2.41
CA ASN A 37 16.77 -14.23 3.65
C ASN A 37 15.35 -14.62 4.10
N ILE A 38 14.40 -14.76 3.17
CA ILE A 38 13.06 -15.29 3.47
C ILE A 38 13.16 -16.68 4.07
N THR A 39 13.95 -17.58 3.45
CA THR A 39 14.18 -18.94 3.96
C THR A 39 14.83 -18.94 5.34
N LYS A 40 15.78 -18.04 5.57
CA LYS A 40 16.47 -17.90 6.86
C LYS A 40 15.51 -17.50 7.97
N VAL A 41 14.70 -16.47 7.74
CA VAL A 41 13.69 -15.99 8.70
C VAL A 41 12.60 -17.03 8.94
N GLN A 42 12.19 -17.77 7.91
CA GLN A 42 11.23 -18.86 8.09
C GLN A 42 11.77 -19.95 9.04
N ASN A 43 13.07 -20.27 8.95
CA ASN A 43 13.70 -21.28 9.79
C ASN A 43 13.98 -20.77 11.22
N ASP A 44 14.20 -19.46 11.38
CA ASP A 44 14.40 -18.82 12.68
C ASP A 44 13.71 -17.45 12.72
N ILE A 45 12.45 -17.45 13.18
CA ILE A 45 11.66 -16.21 13.27
C ILE A 45 12.27 -15.21 14.27
N THR A 46 13.06 -15.67 15.24
CA THR A 46 13.65 -14.82 16.28
C THR A 46 14.61 -13.79 15.70
N GLU A 47 15.09 -14.01 14.47
CA GLU A 47 15.87 -13.04 13.72
C GLU A 47 15.14 -11.72 13.49
N ILE A 48 13.81 -11.70 13.46
CA ILE A 48 13.02 -10.48 13.21
C ILE A 48 11.97 -10.15 14.27
N MET A 49 11.63 -11.08 15.15
CA MET A 49 10.67 -10.81 16.24
C MET A 49 11.06 -9.57 17.06
N GLY A 50 10.10 -8.67 17.29
CA GLY A 50 10.32 -7.42 18.03
C GLY A 50 11.19 -6.37 17.33
N LYS A 51 11.66 -6.61 16.09
CA LYS A 51 12.30 -5.60 15.26
C LYS A 51 11.27 -4.64 14.64
N ASN A 52 11.73 -3.50 14.16
CA ASN A 52 10.89 -2.51 13.49
C ASN A 52 10.80 -2.75 11.97
N TYR A 53 9.95 -1.98 11.29
CA TYR A 53 9.77 -2.09 9.84
C TYR A 53 11.08 -1.95 9.06
N GLU A 54 11.90 -0.94 9.38
CA GLU A 54 13.15 -0.70 8.67
C GLU A 54 14.13 -1.87 8.83
N ASP A 55 14.20 -2.45 10.01
CA ASP A 55 15.06 -3.58 10.30
C ASP A 55 14.61 -4.82 9.53
N VAL A 56 13.30 -5.07 9.42
CA VAL A 56 12.78 -6.16 8.57
C VAL A 56 13.19 -5.93 7.11
N VAL A 57 12.99 -4.72 6.58
CA VAL A 57 13.39 -4.39 5.19
C VAL A 57 14.91 -4.50 4.98
N LYS A 58 15.73 -4.13 5.98
CA LYS A 58 17.20 -4.31 5.94
C LYS A 58 17.60 -5.78 5.95
N ASN A 59 16.88 -6.63 6.68
CA ASN A 59 17.22 -8.06 6.81
C ASN A 59 16.74 -8.89 5.63
N ILE A 60 15.54 -8.61 5.09
CA ILE A 60 14.91 -9.46 4.06
C ILE A 60 14.92 -8.80 2.69
N GLY A 61 14.72 -7.49 2.63
CA GLY A 61 14.46 -6.73 1.40
C GLY A 61 13.06 -6.12 1.43
N LYS A 62 12.67 -5.47 0.33
CA LYS A 62 11.34 -4.85 0.22
C LYS A 62 10.26 -5.94 0.07
N PRO A 63 9.15 -5.89 0.83
CA PRO A 63 8.06 -6.84 0.66
C PRO A 63 7.36 -6.62 -0.67
N TYR A 64 6.72 -7.66 -1.22
CA TYR A 64 5.88 -7.54 -2.41
C TYR A 64 4.68 -6.63 -2.14
N LEU A 65 3.98 -6.90 -1.03
CA LEU A 65 2.78 -6.19 -0.58
C LEU A 65 2.97 -5.76 0.86
N THR A 66 2.55 -4.54 1.18
CA THR A 66 2.33 -4.07 2.55
C THR A 66 0.87 -3.69 2.73
N THR A 67 0.18 -4.37 3.63
CA THR A 67 -1.22 -4.14 3.98
C THR A 67 -1.27 -3.27 5.23
N TYR A 68 -2.03 -2.18 5.23
CA TYR A 68 -2.25 -1.36 6.41
C TYR A 68 -3.70 -1.51 6.89
N TYR A 69 -3.84 -1.82 8.18
CA TYR A 69 -5.12 -1.96 8.85
C TYR A 69 -5.43 -0.66 9.59
N VAL A 70 -6.41 0.10 9.08
CA VAL A 70 -6.76 1.43 9.61
C VAL A 70 -8.13 1.38 10.26
N ASN A 71 -8.20 1.88 11.49
CA ASN A 71 -9.43 2.22 12.16
C ASN A 71 -9.66 3.73 12.04
N SER A 72 -10.70 4.14 11.32
CA SER A 72 -10.97 5.55 11.08
C SER A 72 -11.34 6.28 12.37
N ASP A 73 -11.83 5.61 13.42
CA ASP A 73 -12.13 6.24 14.72
C ASP A 73 -10.86 6.66 15.50
N ASP A 74 -9.72 6.01 15.21
CA ASP A 74 -8.45 6.32 15.86
C ASP A 74 -7.77 7.59 15.32
N TYR A 75 -8.37 8.24 14.30
CA TYR A 75 -7.79 9.41 13.62
C TYR A 75 -7.35 10.55 14.56
N LYS A 76 -8.09 10.78 15.65
CA LYS A 76 -7.78 11.87 16.61
C LYS A 76 -6.43 11.64 17.29
N ARG A 77 -6.01 10.38 17.43
CA ARG A 77 -4.72 10.00 18.00
C ARG A 77 -3.57 10.36 17.06
N TYR A 78 -3.83 10.40 15.76
CA TYR A 78 -2.84 10.66 14.72
C TYR A 78 -2.76 12.13 14.30
N GLU A 79 -3.72 13.00 14.69
CA GLU A 79 -3.80 14.41 14.25
C GLU A 79 -2.53 15.23 14.58
N LYS A 80 -1.77 14.83 15.60
CA LYS A 80 -0.59 15.55 16.08
C LYS A 80 0.74 14.90 15.70
N LEU A 81 0.70 13.70 15.12
CA LEU A 81 1.89 12.94 14.77
C LEU A 81 2.42 13.43 13.43
N ASP A 82 3.74 13.45 13.28
CA ASP A 82 4.34 13.55 11.94
C ASP A 82 4.15 12.24 11.16
N SER A 83 4.60 12.21 9.90
CA SER A 83 4.43 11.04 9.04
C SER A 83 5.09 9.78 9.57
N ASP A 84 6.25 9.91 10.19
CA ASP A 84 7.10 8.79 10.58
C ASP A 84 6.57 8.23 11.90
N GLU A 85 6.22 9.12 12.84
CA GLU A 85 5.53 8.77 14.08
C GLU A 85 4.21 8.08 13.81
N LEU A 86 3.45 8.56 12.83
CA LEU A 86 2.17 8.01 12.44
C LEU A 86 2.30 6.60 11.87
N LEU A 87 3.26 6.35 10.97
CA LEU A 87 3.49 5.03 10.39
C LEU A 87 3.84 4.01 11.48
N LYS A 88 4.59 4.44 12.49
CA LYS A 88 4.95 3.63 13.66
C LYS A 88 3.77 3.28 14.56
N GLN A 89 2.63 3.96 14.46
CA GLN A 89 1.44 3.60 15.24
C GLN A 89 0.50 2.64 14.50
N LEU A 90 0.72 2.39 13.21
CA LEU A 90 -0.17 1.56 12.41
C LEU A 90 0.10 0.08 12.66
N HIS A 91 -0.96 -0.71 12.51
CA HIS A 91 -0.82 -2.14 12.28
C HIS A 91 -0.69 -2.36 10.77
N LEU A 92 0.39 -3.03 10.36
CA LEU A 92 0.61 -3.47 9.00
C LEU A 92 1.02 -4.95 8.93
N GLU A 93 0.80 -5.54 7.77
CA GLU A 93 1.29 -6.86 7.39
C GLU A 93 2.19 -6.74 6.16
N MET A 94 3.34 -7.39 6.19
CA MET A 94 4.28 -7.43 5.07
C MET A 94 4.28 -8.83 4.45
N VAL A 95 4.14 -8.91 3.13
CA VAL A 95 4.06 -10.18 2.40
C VAL A 95 5.30 -10.37 1.53
N TYR A 96 5.97 -11.50 1.70
CA TYR A 96 7.17 -11.91 0.97
C TYR A 96 6.92 -13.23 0.24
N PRO A 97 6.65 -13.21 -1.08
CA PRO A 97 6.45 -14.41 -1.88
C PRO A 97 7.72 -15.25 -1.93
N LYS A 98 7.57 -16.57 -1.77
CA LYS A 98 8.66 -17.52 -1.93
C LYS A 98 8.75 -17.98 -3.38
N GLU A 99 9.96 -18.09 -3.91
CA GLU A 99 10.18 -18.72 -5.21
C GLU A 99 10.11 -20.25 -5.10
N GLY A 100 9.36 -20.90 -6.01
CA GLY A 100 9.24 -22.36 -6.05
C GLY A 100 7.87 -22.86 -6.50
N TYR A 101 7.67 -24.19 -6.44
CA TYR A 101 6.42 -24.88 -6.82
C TYR A 101 5.27 -24.68 -5.83
N GLU A 102 5.54 -24.15 -4.64
CA GLU A 102 4.53 -23.88 -3.62
C GLU A 102 4.21 -22.39 -3.63
N SER A 103 3.00 -22.05 -4.05
CA SER A 103 2.42 -20.71 -4.01
C SER A 103 2.26 -20.24 -2.56
N SER A 104 3.36 -20.02 -1.85
CA SER A 104 3.36 -19.60 -0.45
C SER A 104 4.16 -18.33 -0.24
N ALA A 105 3.83 -17.60 0.82
CA ALA A 105 4.51 -16.38 1.23
C ALA A 105 4.83 -16.44 2.73
N LEU A 106 5.84 -15.67 3.12
CA LEU A 106 6.09 -15.31 4.50
C LEU A 106 5.30 -14.02 4.80
N TYR A 107 4.49 -14.07 5.85
CA TYR A 107 3.68 -12.98 6.35
C TYR A 107 4.29 -12.48 7.66
N ILE A 108 4.46 -11.17 7.78
CA ILE A 108 5.06 -10.54 8.96
C ILE A 108 4.11 -9.46 9.45
N GLU A 109 3.56 -9.64 10.64
CA GLU A 109 2.70 -8.64 11.28
C GLU A 109 3.54 -7.68 12.12
N ILE A 110 3.37 -6.38 11.87
CA ILE A 110 3.96 -5.31 12.64
C ILE A 110 2.87 -4.46 13.26
N ASN A 111 2.88 -4.34 14.59
CA ASN A 111 1.98 -3.47 15.32
C ASN A 111 2.80 -2.55 16.24
N LYS A 112 2.53 -1.25 16.18
CA LYS A 112 3.28 -0.23 16.93
C LYS A 112 4.80 -0.30 16.69
N ASP A 113 5.19 -0.42 15.43
CA ASP A 113 6.60 -0.50 14.97
C ASP A 113 7.38 -1.70 15.53
N LYS A 114 6.67 -2.79 15.85
CA LYS A 114 7.25 -4.04 16.34
C LYS A 114 6.66 -5.24 15.63
N VAL A 115 7.52 -6.14 15.15
CA VAL A 115 7.10 -7.47 14.67
C VAL A 115 6.47 -8.23 15.83
N ILE A 116 5.20 -8.58 15.68
CA ILE A 116 4.41 -9.31 16.68
C ILE A 116 4.07 -10.73 16.25
N ASP A 117 4.09 -11.02 14.95
CA ASP A 117 3.88 -12.37 14.42
C ASP A 117 4.62 -12.58 13.08
N VAL A 118 4.97 -13.84 12.82
CA VAL A 118 5.59 -14.29 11.57
C VAL A 118 4.99 -15.64 11.22
N SER A 119 4.34 -15.74 10.06
CA SER A 119 3.68 -16.95 9.61
C SER A 119 3.98 -17.26 8.14
N SER A 120 3.72 -18.50 7.72
CA SER A 120 3.84 -18.91 6.33
C SER A 120 2.52 -19.50 5.86
N ASN A 121 1.98 -18.97 4.78
CA ASN A 121 0.68 -19.38 4.24
C ASN A 121 0.66 -19.30 2.71
N GLU A 122 -0.45 -19.70 2.08
CA GLU A 122 -0.66 -19.58 0.64
C GLU A 122 -0.58 -18.12 0.18
N PHE A 123 0.21 -17.88 -0.88
CA PHE A 123 0.34 -16.60 -1.53
C PHE A 123 -0.80 -16.38 -2.51
N VAL A 124 -1.66 -15.41 -2.20
CA VAL A 124 -2.85 -15.06 -2.97
C VAL A 124 -2.73 -13.72 -3.72
N GLY A 125 -1.55 -13.10 -3.72
CA GLY A 125 -1.27 -11.85 -4.45
C GLY A 125 -1.97 -10.59 -3.94
N THR A 126 -2.84 -10.72 -2.94
CA THR A 126 -3.65 -9.64 -2.35
C THR A 126 -3.70 -9.84 -0.84
N SER A 127 -4.18 -8.85 -0.07
CA SER A 127 -4.35 -9.04 1.36
C SER A 127 -5.52 -9.97 1.67
N HIS A 128 -5.48 -10.58 2.86
CA HIS A 128 -6.55 -11.44 3.38
C HIS A 128 -7.88 -10.70 3.60
N GLY A 129 -7.89 -9.37 3.49
CA GLY A 129 -9.09 -8.55 3.58
C GLY A 129 -9.67 -8.51 5.00
N PHE A 130 -10.98 -8.31 5.09
CA PHE A 130 -11.69 -8.16 6.37
C PHE A 130 -12.14 -9.48 7.01
N ASP A 131 -12.03 -10.59 6.27
CA ASP A 131 -12.54 -11.90 6.72
C ASP A 131 -11.57 -12.59 7.69
N ASP A 132 -10.28 -12.26 7.61
CA ASP A 132 -9.22 -12.83 8.43
C ASP A 132 -8.33 -11.72 9.03
N LEU A 133 -8.97 -10.78 9.72
CA LEU A 133 -8.24 -9.71 10.42
C LEU A 133 -7.51 -10.27 11.64
N PRO A 134 -6.25 -9.85 11.87
CA PRO A 134 -5.58 -10.12 13.13
C PRO A 134 -6.42 -9.63 14.31
N GLU A 135 -6.34 -10.31 15.46
CA GLU A 135 -7.12 -9.95 16.66
C GLU A 135 -6.93 -8.48 17.05
N SER A 136 -5.70 -7.97 16.90
CA SER A 136 -5.35 -6.58 17.21
C SER A 136 -5.81 -5.55 16.17
N SER A 137 -6.42 -6.00 15.06
CA SER A 137 -7.00 -5.20 13.97
C SER A 137 -8.51 -5.38 13.80
N LYS A 138 -9.22 -6.03 14.74
CA LYS A 138 -10.68 -6.24 14.58
C LYS A 138 -11.52 -4.97 14.44
N SER A 139 -11.01 -3.84 14.92
CA SER A 139 -11.66 -2.53 14.78
C SER A 139 -11.35 -1.82 13.45
N THR A 140 -10.62 -2.46 12.54
CA THR A 140 -10.33 -1.91 11.22
C THR A 140 -11.60 -1.72 10.43
N ASP A 141 -11.70 -0.56 9.77
CA ASP A 141 -12.79 -0.20 8.86
C ASP A 141 -12.28 0.17 7.46
N VAL A 142 -10.96 0.36 7.31
CA VAL A 142 -10.28 0.60 6.04
C VAL A 142 -9.02 -0.24 5.95
N ILE A 143 -8.87 -0.97 4.84
CA ILE A 143 -7.63 -1.65 4.46
C ILE A 143 -6.98 -0.88 3.32
N ILE A 144 -5.65 -0.76 3.37
CA ILE A 144 -4.84 -0.17 2.30
C ILE A 144 -3.74 -1.16 1.91
N ASP A 145 -3.86 -1.71 0.72
CA ASP A 145 -2.88 -2.59 0.11
C ASP A 145 -1.88 -1.78 -0.70
N VAL A 146 -0.58 -1.99 -0.51
CA VAL A 146 0.48 -1.27 -1.23
C VAL A 146 1.45 -2.22 -1.88
N TYR A 147 1.52 -2.18 -3.21
CA TYR A 147 2.36 -3.03 -4.03
C TYR A 147 3.73 -2.38 -4.22
N ASN A 148 4.71 -2.76 -3.40
CA ASN A 148 5.97 -2.01 -3.30
C ASN A 148 6.90 -2.19 -4.51
N ASN A 149 6.66 -3.23 -5.31
CA ASN A 149 7.39 -3.48 -6.55
C ASN A 149 6.72 -2.84 -7.78
N GLN A 150 5.54 -2.22 -7.60
CA GLN A 150 4.81 -1.63 -8.72
C GLN A 150 5.51 -0.36 -9.21
N LYS A 151 5.78 -0.34 -10.52
CA LYS A 151 6.49 0.78 -11.17
C LYS A 151 5.66 2.04 -11.17
N TYR A 152 6.35 3.18 -11.17
CA TYR A 152 5.71 4.48 -11.35
C TYR A 152 5.45 4.73 -12.83
N ILE A 153 4.39 5.47 -13.10
CA ILE A 153 4.00 5.86 -14.46
C ILE A 153 4.76 7.14 -14.81
N ASN A 154 5.50 7.09 -15.91
CA ASN A 154 6.13 8.30 -16.44
C ASN A 154 5.04 9.26 -16.96
N GLU A 155 5.05 10.50 -16.46
CA GLU A 155 4.10 11.56 -16.82
C GLU A 155 3.98 11.80 -18.34
N GLU A 156 5.08 11.63 -19.09
CA GLU A 156 5.09 11.80 -20.55
C GLU A 156 4.16 10.78 -21.25
N LYS A 157 4.05 9.56 -20.72
CA LYS A 157 3.17 8.53 -21.28
C LYS A 157 1.69 8.89 -21.15
N LEU A 158 1.35 9.78 -20.22
CA LEU A 158 -0.02 10.23 -19.97
C LEU A 158 -0.40 11.47 -20.80
N LYS A 159 0.55 12.08 -21.52
CA LYS A 159 0.26 13.27 -22.33
C LYS A 159 -0.73 12.93 -23.45
N GLY A 160 -1.77 13.77 -23.58
CA GLY A 160 -2.83 13.59 -24.57
C GLY A 160 -3.89 12.54 -24.19
N ILE A 161 -3.72 11.80 -23.09
CA ILE A 161 -4.72 10.83 -22.61
C ILE A 161 -5.73 11.55 -21.71
N SER A 162 -7.00 11.57 -22.13
CA SER A 162 -8.10 12.08 -21.33
C SER A 162 -8.65 10.99 -20.39
N ILE A 163 -7.96 10.74 -19.28
CA ILE A 163 -8.36 9.73 -18.28
C ILE A 163 -9.77 10.01 -17.75
N GLU A 164 -10.17 11.29 -17.61
CA GLU A 164 -11.51 11.69 -17.18
C GLU A 164 -12.64 11.13 -18.08
N SER A 165 -12.35 10.84 -19.35
CA SER A 165 -13.33 10.25 -20.29
C SER A 165 -13.73 8.80 -19.95
N TYR A 166 -13.07 8.18 -18.98
CA TYR A 166 -13.37 6.83 -18.51
C TYR A 166 -14.35 6.80 -17.32
N LYS A 167 -14.81 7.95 -16.82
CA LYS A 167 -15.91 8.00 -15.84
C LYS A 167 -17.15 7.25 -16.37
N GLY A 168 -17.72 6.39 -15.54
CA GLY A 168 -18.83 5.49 -15.87
C GLY A 168 -18.43 4.19 -16.58
N LYS A 169 -17.16 4.04 -16.98
CA LYS A 169 -16.62 2.80 -17.57
C LYS A 169 -16.01 1.88 -16.51
N ASN A 170 -15.72 0.64 -16.88
CA ASN A 170 -14.98 -0.30 -16.03
C ASN A 170 -13.50 0.10 -15.93
N ILE A 171 -12.90 -0.11 -14.75
CA ILE A 171 -11.49 0.20 -14.53
C ILE A 171 -10.57 -0.66 -15.41
N GLU A 172 -10.91 -1.91 -15.67
CA GLU A 172 -10.18 -2.79 -16.58
C GLU A 172 -10.04 -2.20 -17.99
N GLN A 173 -11.06 -1.47 -18.46
CA GLN A 173 -11.00 -0.80 -19.75
C GLN A 173 -9.98 0.34 -19.74
N LEU A 174 -10.01 1.17 -18.68
CA LEU A 174 -9.01 2.22 -18.49
C LEU A 174 -7.60 1.60 -18.46
N MET A 175 -7.42 0.51 -17.73
CA MET A 175 -6.10 -0.11 -17.57
C MET A 175 -5.56 -0.69 -18.88
N LYS A 176 -6.45 -1.26 -19.70
CA LYS A 176 -6.09 -1.81 -21.02
C LYS A 176 -5.78 -0.74 -22.06
N GLU A 177 -6.46 0.40 -22.00
CA GLU A 177 -6.39 1.46 -23.03
C GLU A 177 -5.42 2.59 -22.66
N THR A 178 -4.83 2.56 -21.47
CA THR A 178 -3.91 3.58 -20.99
C THR A 178 -2.64 2.96 -20.40
N PRO A 179 -1.58 3.75 -20.13
CA PRO A 179 -0.40 3.27 -19.41
C PRO A 179 -0.64 2.92 -17.94
N LEU A 180 -1.87 3.07 -17.42
CA LEU A 180 -2.23 2.67 -16.07
C LEU A 180 -2.40 1.16 -16.05
N ASP A 181 -1.38 0.41 -15.66
CA ASP A 181 -1.50 -1.04 -15.50
C ASP A 181 -2.08 -1.36 -14.12
N MET A 182 -1.30 -1.93 -13.20
CA MET A 182 -1.72 -2.17 -11.83
C MET A 182 -1.56 -0.91 -10.94
N PRO A 183 -2.49 -0.63 -10.01
CA PRO A 183 -2.32 0.45 -9.04
C PRO A 183 -1.17 0.17 -8.07
N ASN A 184 -0.48 1.22 -7.64
CA ASN A 184 0.53 1.14 -6.59
C ASN A 184 -0.09 0.91 -5.21
N ALA A 185 -1.32 1.39 -4.98
CA ALA A 185 -2.09 1.04 -3.81
C ALA A 185 -3.59 0.96 -4.08
N ILE A 186 -4.27 0.14 -3.27
CA ILE A 186 -5.71 -0.05 -3.30
C ILE A 186 -6.24 0.16 -1.89
N ALA A 187 -7.23 1.02 -1.72
CA ALA A 187 -7.88 1.24 -0.44
C ALA A 187 -9.37 0.89 -0.53
N TYR A 188 -9.87 0.16 0.47
CA TYR A 188 -11.25 -0.31 0.49
C TYR A 188 -11.78 -0.50 1.92
N GLY A 189 -13.09 -0.33 2.09
CA GLY A 189 -13.80 -0.65 3.33
C GLY A 189 -14.36 -2.07 3.33
N LYS A 190 -15.00 -2.46 4.44
CA LYS A 190 -15.49 -3.83 4.68
C LYS A 190 -16.32 -4.43 3.54
N ASN A 191 -17.21 -3.65 2.94
CA ASN A 191 -18.13 -4.15 1.91
C ASN A 191 -17.49 -4.25 0.52
N LYS A 192 -16.28 -3.68 0.32
CA LYS A 192 -15.59 -3.57 -0.98
C LYS A 192 -16.43 -2.98 -2.13
N ASP A 193 -17.63 -2.46 -1.87
CA ASP A 193 -18.49 -1.81 -2.87
C ASP A 193 -17.75 -0.63 -3.51
N LYS A 194 -17.07 0.17 -2.69
CA LYS A 194 -16.21 1.26 -3.13
C LYS A 194 -14.75 0.92 -2.89
N VAL A 195 -13.98 1.01 -3.96
CA VAL A 195 -12.53 0.81 -3.95
C VAL A 195 -11.87 2.05 -4.51
N ARG A 196 -10.68 2.38 -4.01
CA ARG A 196 -9.88 3.47 -4.53
C ARG A 196 -8.50 2.98 -4.92
N ASN A 197 -8.23 3.16 -6.21
CA ASN A 197 -7.01 2.78 -6.87
C ASN A 197 -6.09 4.00 -6.96
N TYR A 198 -4.82 3.83 -6.58
CA TYR A 198 -3.82 4.87 -6.57
C TYR A 198 -2.69 4.53 -7.53
N PHE A 199 -2.42 5.44 -8.46
CA PHE A 199 -1.37 5.31 -9.45
C PHE A 199 -0.37 6.44 -9.25
N VAL A 200 0.87 6.10 -8.97
CA VAL A 200 1.96 7.04 -8.73
C VAL A 200 2.56 7.46 -10.06
N VAL A 201 2.58 8.78 -10.31
CA VAL A 201 3.13 9.36 -11.53
C VAL A 201 4.43 10.09 -11.21
N ASP A 202 5.49 9.78 -11.94
CA ASP A 202 6.80 10.41 -11.82
C ASP A 202 7.12 11.34 -13.00
N LYS A 203 8.11 12.20 -12.76
CA LYS A 203 8.84 12.93 -13.80
C LYS A 203 10.12 12.17 -14.10
N ASN A 204 10.15 11.52 -15.27
CA ASN A 204 11.34 10.88 -15.83
C ASN A 204 12.01 9.86 -14.88
N GLY A 205 11.26 9.14 -14.06
CA GLY A 205 11.81 8.16 -13.12
C GLY A 205 12.54 8.74 -11.90
N GLU A 206 12.61 10.06 -11.76
CA GLU A 206 13.46 10.71 -10.75
C GLU A 206 12.67 11.34 -9.60
N LYS A 207 11.44 11.82 -9.88
CA LYS A 207 10.68 12.59 -8.88
C LYS A 207 9.18 12.38 -9.00
N LEU A 208 8.50 12.22 -7.86
CA LEU A 208 7.05 12.18 -7.76
C LEU A 208 6.47 13.47 -8.36
N SER A 209 5.63 13.31 -9.38
CA SER A 209 4.87 14.39 -10.00
C SER A 209 3.54 14.57 -9.27
N TYR A 210 2.70 13.55 -9.31
CA TYR A 210 1.38 13.50 -8.67
C TYR A 210 0.91 12.05 -8.55
N ILE A 211 -0.21 11.83 -7.87
CA ILE A 211 -0.89 10.55 -7.76
C ILE A 211 -2.22 10.68 -8.48
N ILE A 212 -2.56 9.73 -9.36
CA ILE A 212 -3.92 9.62 -9.89
C ILE A 212 -4.70 8.73 -8.93
N SER A 213 -5.82 9.24 -8.42
CA SER A 213 -6.71 8.49 -7.57
C SER A 213 -8.04 8.25 -8.28
N ILE A 214 -8.40 6.99 -8.43
CA ILE A 214 -9.59 6.53 -9.14
C ILE A 214 -10.50 5.84 -8.14
N THR A 215 -11.72 6.32 -8.01
CA THR A 215 -12.75 5.70 -7.17
C THR A 215 -13.66 4.89 -8.07
N GLU A 216 -13.81 3.61 -7.74
CA GLU A 216 -14.80 2.75 -8.33
C GLU A 216 -15.92 2.46 -7.34
N ASP A 217 -17.11 2.24 -7.88
CA ASP A 217 -18.26 1.67 -7.19
C ASP A 217 -18.75 0.49 -8.02
N ARG A 218 -18.63 -0.72 -7.47
CA ARG A 218 -18.99 -1.99 -8.11
C ARG A 218 -18.38 -2.13 -9.52
N GLY A 219 -17.08 -1.86 -9.61
CA GLY A 219 -16.26 -1.96 -10.84
C GLY A 219 -16.36 -0.78 -11.80
N LYS A 220 -17.28 0.17 -11.58
CA LYS A 220 -17.42 1.36 -12.43
C LYS A 220 -16.73 2.57 -11.84
N ILE A 221 -15.99 3.30 -12.67
CA ILE A 221 -15.30 4.53 -12.27
C ILE A 221 -16.32 5.62 -11.99
N ILE A 222 -16.43 6.05 -10.73
CA ILE A 222 -17.31 7.16 -10.32
C ILE A 222 -16.54 8.47 -10.18
N ASN A 223 -15.25 8.41 -9.87
CA ASN A 223 -14.43 9.61 -9.73
C ASN A 223 -12.98 9.36 -10.15
N ILE A 224 -12.37 10.39 -10.73
CA ILE A 224 -10.94 10.43 -11.06
C ILE A 224 -10.45 11.78 -10.55
N SER A 225 -9.31 11.75 -9.87
CA SER A 225 -8.72 12.94 -9.29
C SER A 225 -7.21 12.88 -9.42
N LYS A 226 -6.62 14.00 -9.84
CA LYS A 226 -5.18 14.20 -9.71
C LYS A 226 -4.91 14.75 -8.34
N VAL A 227 -4.04 14.07 -7.65
CA VAL A 227 -3.69 14.39 -6.30
C VAL A 227 -2.22 14.76 -6.24
N SER A 228 -1.96 16.04 -5.97
CA SER A 228 -0.65 16.45 -5.51
C SER A 228 -0.56 16.20 -3.99
N LYS A 229 0.63 16.37 -3.42
CA LYS A 229 0.90 16.31 -1.97
C LYS A 229 -0.05 17.16 -1.09
N VAL A 230 -0.89 18.03 -1.71
CA VAL A 230 -1.78 19.00 -1.07
C VAL A 230 -3.30 18.70 -1.26
N SER A 231 -3.73 17.74 -2.10
CA SER A 231 -5.17 17.58 -2.46
C SER A 231 -5.84 16.20 -2.27
N LEU A 232 -5.21 15.21 -1.60
CA LEU A 232 -5.77 13.84 -1.39
C LEU A 232 -6.98 13.82 -0.43
N ILE A 233 -7.08 14.89 0.36
CA ILE A 233 -7.99 15.18 1.46
C ILE A 233 -9.44 14.79 1.16
N ASN A 234 -10.01 15.29 0.04
CA ASN A 234 -11.44 15.17 -0.21
C ASN A 234 -11.87 13.78 -0.72
N SER A 235 -10.92 12.93 -1.09
CA SER A 235 -11.21 11.72 -1.84
C SER A 235 -11.54 10.52 -0.93
N LEU A 236 -10.82 10.35 0.16
CA LEU A 236 -10.96 9.18 1.03
C LEU A 236 -12.24 9.13 1.88
N ILE A 237 -12.92 10.26 2.07
CA ILE A 237 -14.15 10.32 2.89
C ILE A 237 -15.36 9.64 2.26
N ASP A 238 -15.41 9.54 0.94
CA ASP A 238 -16.55 8.91 0.28
C ASP A 238 -16.55 7.39 0.41
N MET A 239 -15.47 6.79 0.95
CA MET A 239 -15.31 5.35 1.11
C MET A 239 -15.63 4.82 2.50
N SER A 240 -15.52 5.67 3.53
CA SER A 240 -15.82 5.31 4.93
C SER A 240 -17.30 5.56 5.31
N LYS A 241 -18.15 5.77 4.31
CA LYS A 241 -19.60 5.97 4.41
C LYS A 241 -20.30 5.01 3.47
#